data_AF-A0A173TDD1-F1
#
_entry.id   AF-A0A173TDD1-F1
#
_cell.length_a   1.000
_cell.length_b   1.000
_cell.length_c   1.000
_cell.angle_alpha   90.00
_cell.angle_beta   90.00
_cell.angle_gamma   90.00
#
_symmetry.space_group_name_H-M   'P 1'
#
loop_
_entity.id
_entity.type
_entity.pdbx_description
1 polymer ?
#
loop_
_entity_poly.entity_id
_entity_poly.type
_entity_poly.pdbx_seq_one_letter_code
_entity_poly.pdbx_strand_id
1 'polypeptide(L)'
;MEIFKEIILLGIGACLPIIFVTCIIYGIWRSFTARHEYISGVVHCTDKYKDKADTYLPMKIGGFPNLINIDNTDHISIFQYGNKEIKAENKDIYDQVKVDKQYNVKIEITTYKDGTKDYDVMKIISEIKEK
;
A
#
# COMPACT_ATOMS: atom_id res chain seq x y z
N MET A 1 36.65 29.14 -17.27
CA MET A 1 35.22 28.95 -16.95
C MET A 1 34.74 27.50 -17.11
N GLU A 2 35.41 26.65 -17.89
CA GLU A 2 35.01 25.24 -18.08
C GLU A 2 35.24 24.37 -16.84
N ILE A 3 36.38 24.54 -16.15
CA ILE A 3 36.72 23.79 -14.92
C ILE A 3 35.67 23.99 -13.81
N PHE A 4 35.13 25.21 -13.69
CA PHE A 4 34.07 25.51 -12.73
C PHE A 4 32.74 24.83 -13.07
N LYS A 5 32.43 24.67 -14.36
CA LYS A 5 31.25 23.92 -14.82
C LYS A 5 31.40 22.43 -14.55
N GLU A 6 32.58 21.85 -14.77
CA GLU A 6 32.84 20.43 -14.49
C GLU A 6 32.77 20.10 -12.99
N ILE A 7 33.31 20.97 -12.13
CA ILE A 7 33.22 20.80 -10.66
C ILE A 7 31.76 20.88 -10.19
N ILE A 8 30.96 21.81 -10.72
CA ILE A 8 29.54 21.91 -10.39
C ILE A 8 28.76 20.68 -10.88
N LEU A 9 29.06 20.18 -12.08
CA LEU A 9 28.42 19.00 -12.65
C LEU A 9 28.76 17.71 -11.88
N LEU A 10 30.03 17.56 -11.46
CA LEU A 10 30.47 16.46 -10.58
C LEU A 10 29.83 16.54 -9.19
N GLY A 11 29.71 17.74 -8.62
CA GLY A 11 29.05 17.95 -7.32
C GLY A 11 27.55 17.60 -7.36
N ILE A 12 26.82 18.06 -8.38
CA ILE A 12 25.39 17.74 -8.56
C ILE A 12 25.21 16.26 -8.89
N GLY A 13 26.08 15.68 -9.74
CA GLY A 13 26.05 14.27 -10.12
C GLY A 13 26.28 13.32 -8.95
N ALA A 14 27.08 13.72 -7.95
CA ALA A 14 27.32 12.92 -6.74
C ALA A 14 26.25 13.10 -5.65
N CYS A 15 25.55 14.25 -5.60
CA CYS A 15 24.50 14.48 -4.60
C CYS A 15 23.24 13.63 -4.83
N LEU A 16 22.82 13.45 -6.08
CA LEU A 16 21.62 12.67 -6.43
C LEU A 16 21.64 11.21 -5.91
N PRO A 17 22.71 10.41 -6.09
CA PRO A 17 22.76 9.06 -5.56
C PRO A 17 22.81 9.03 -4.03
N ILE A 18 23.44 10.01 -3.39
CA ILE A 18 23.47 10.11 -1.91
C ILE A 18 22.06 10.35 -1.36
N ILE A 19 21.32 11.30 -1.95
CA ILE A 19 19.93 11.57 -1.56
C ILE A 19 19.09 10.30 -1.74
N PHE A 20 19.23 9.60 -2.86
CA PHE A 20 18.52 8.36 -3.13
C PHE A 20 18.79 7.29 -2.06
N VAL A 21 20.06 7.07 -1.71
CA VAL A 21 20.45 6.12 -0.66
C VAL A 21 19.88 6.53 0.70
N THR A 22 19.94 7.82 1.06
CA THR A 22 19.38 8.31 2.33
C THR A 22 17.86 8.16 2.40
N CYS A 23 17.15 8.36 1.28
CA CYS A 23 15.70 8.13 1.21
C CYS A 23 15.34 6.66 1.41
N ILE A 24 16.11 5.72 0.84
CA ILE A 24 15.89 4.28 1.02
C ILE A 24 16.11 3.89 2.49
N ILE A 25 17.23 4.31 3.09
CA ILE A 25 17.54 4.00 4.50
C ILE A 25 16.45 4.57 5.42
N TYR A 26 16.01 5.81 5.16
CA TYR A 26 14.93 6.43 5.92
C TYR A 26 13.61 5.66 5.77
N GLY A 27 13.25 5.26 4.55
CA GLY A 27 12.05 4.46 4.28
C GLY A 27 12.06 3.13 5.04
N ILE A 28 13.16 2.38 4.97
CA ILE A 28 13.31 1.10 5.68
C ILE A 28 13.25 1.30 7.20
N TRP A 29 13.95 2.31 7.73
CA TRP A 29 13.94 2.61 9.16
C TRP A 29 12.55 3.04 9.66
N ARG A 30 11.82 3.81 8.85
CA ARG A 30 10.45 4.26 9.11
C ARG A 30 9.50 3.07 9.22
N SER A 31 9.55 2.14 8.28
CA SER A 31 8.68 0.96 8.27
C SER A 31 9.02 -0.01 9.42
N PHE A 32 10.29 -0.23 9.72
CA PHE A 32 10.69 -1.21 10.74
C PHE A 32 10.40 -0.75 12.18
N THR A 33 10.27 0.55 12.40
CA THR A 33 10.01 1.14 13.73
C THR A 33 8.56 1.54 13.95
N ALA A 34 7.67 1.16 13.03
CA ALA A 34 6.25 1.42 13.15
C ALA A 34 5.62 0.65 14.32
N ARG A 35 4.65 1.28 14.98
CA ARG A 35 3.83 0.65 16.02
C ARG A 35 2.50 0.26 15.42
N HIS A 36 2.09 -0.97 15.70
CA HIS A 36 0.82 -1.53 15.25
C HIS A 36 -0.14 -1.58 16.43
N GLU A 37 -1.24 -0.85 16.33
CA GLU A 37 -2.33 -0.86 17.30
C GLU A 37 -3.59 -1.40 16.62
N TYR A 38 -4.44 -2.13 17.36
CA TYR A 38 -5.65 -2.72 16.80
C TYR A 38 -6.87 -2.19 17.54
N ILE A 39 -7.82 -1.63 16.79
CA ILE A 39 -9.09 -1.16 17.31
C ILE A 39 -10.25 -1.86 16.61
N SER A 40 -11.42 -1.86 17.23
CA SER A 40 -12.67 -2.24 16.57
C SER A 40 -13.49 -0.98 16.27
N GLY A 41 -14.09 -0.93 15.10
CA GLY A 41 -14.83 0.24 14.64
C GLY A 41 -15.92 -0.10 13.64
N VAL A 42 -16.91 0.77 13.54
CA VAL A 42 -17.93 0.70 12.49
C VAL A 42 -17.44 1.45 11.27
N VAL A 43 -17.47 0.79 10.12
CA VAL A 43 -17.08 1.35 8.83
C VAL A 43 -18.18 1.15 7.81
N HIS A 44 -18.26 2.05 6.84
CA HIS A 44 -19.19 1.95 5.72
C HIS A 44 -18.43 1.65 4.44
N CYS A 45 -18.76 0.57 3.74
CA CYS A 45 -18.13 0.22 2.47
C CYS A 45 -18.65 1.15 1.38
N THR A 46 -17.80 2.03 0.86
CA THR A 46 -18.17 3.03 -0.15
C THR A 46 -17.93 2.55 -1.56
N ASP A 47 -16.92 1.71 -1.77
CA ASP A 47 -16.59 1.18 -3.08
C ASP A 47 -15.76 -0.12 -2.96
N LYS A 48 -15.74 -0.91 -4.03
CA LYS A 48 -14.82 -2.03 -4.17
C LYS A 48 -14.46 -2.26 -5.64
N TYR A 49 -13.19 -2.48 -5.90
CA TYR A 49 -12.71 -2.73 -7.26
C TYR A 49 -11.57 -3.75 -7.27
N LYS A 50 -11.31 -4.28 -8.46
CA LYS A 50 -10.18 -5.16 -8.72
C LYS A 50 -9.16 -4.35 -9.49
N ASP A 51 -7.97 -4.21 -8.93
CA ASP A 51 -6.86 -3.64 -9.67
C ASP A 51 -6.05 -4.78 -10.29
N LYS A 52 -5.79 -4.69 -11.59
CA LYS A 52 -5.01 -5.71 -12.31
C LYS A 52 -3.64 -5.13 -12.60
N ALA A 53 -2.64 -5.61 -11.88
CA ALA A 53 -1.26 -5.37 -12.24
C ALA A 53 -0.82 -6.44 -13.25
N ASP A 54 -0.67 -6.08 -14.52
CA ASP A 54 -0.13 -6.96 -15.56
C ASP A 54 1.34 -7.30 -15.26
N THR A 55 1.54 -8.35 -14.46
CA THR A 55 2.87 -8.79 -14.03
C THR A 55 3.25 -10.05 -14.78
N TYR A 56 4.20 -9.91 -15.71
CA TYR A 56 4.73 -11.03 -16.49
C TYR A 56 6.09 -11.44 -15.95
N LEU A 57 6.23 -12.70 -15.53
CA LEU A 57 7.55 -13.26 -15.26
C LEU A 57 8.13 -13.86 -16.55
N PRO A 58 9.34 -13.44 -16.97
CA PRO A 58 10.04 -14.09 -18.05
C PRO A 58 10.53 -15.46 -17.59
N MET A 59 10.08 -16.54 -18.23
CA MET A 59 10.57 -17.88 -17.98
C MET A 59 11.24 -18.43 -19.25
N LYS A 60 12.52 -18.81 -19.15
CA LYS A 60 13.22 -19.54 -20.22
C LYS A 60 13.02 -21.04 -20.01
N ILE A 61 12.17 -21.66 -20.81
CA ILE A 61 12.10 -23.13 -20.95
C ILE A 61 12.50 -23.46 -22.38
N GLY A 62 13.56 -24.27 -22.55
CA GLY A 62 13.90 -24.86 -23.85
C GLY A 62 14.25 -23.90 -25.00
N GLY A 63 14.75 -22.68 -24.70
CA GLY A 63 15.21 -21.74 -25.72
C GLY A 63 14.15 -20.78 -26.28
N PHE A 64 12.88 -20.93 -25.90
CA PHE A 64 11.80 -20.01 -26.28
C PHE A 64 11.47 -19.05 -25.12
N PRO A 65 11.30 -17.74 -25.38
CA PRO A 65 10.80 -16.82 -24.36
C PRO A 65 9.32 -17.11 -24.11
N ASN A 66 9.00 -17.71 -22.97
CA ASN A 66 7.62 -17.86 -22.50
C ASN A 66 7.37 -16.81 -21.39
N LEU A 67 6.19 -16.21 -21.41
CA LEU A 67 5.73 -15.28 -20.38
C LEU A 67 4.65 -16.00 -19.57
N ILE A 68 4.89 -16.17 -18.27
CA ILE A 68 3.84 -16.62 -17.35
C ILE A 68 3.11 -15.37 -16.88
N ASN A 69 1.80 -15.30 -17.18
CA ASN A 69 0.91 -14.33 -16.56
C ASN A 69 0.69 -14.78 -15.12
N ILE A 70 1.19 -14.00 -14.16
CA ILE A 70 0.77 -14.15 -12.77
C ILE A 70 -0.48 -13.31 -12.64
N ASP A 71 -1.59 -13.95 -12.27
CA ASP A 71 -2.85 -13.28 -12.00
C ASP A 71 -2.72 -12.46 -10.70
N ASN A 72 -2.01 -11.34 -10.78
CA ASN A 72 -1.77 -10.41 -9.69
C ASN A 72 -2.91 -9.38 -9.67
N THR A 73 -4.11 -9.90 -9.42
CA THR A 73 -5.31 -9.08 -9.26
C THR A 73 -5.45 -8.71 -7.78
N ASP A 74 -5.18 -7.45 -7.46
CA ASP A 74 -5.37 -6.88 -6.13
C ASP A 74 -6.87 -6.60 -5.91
N HIS A 75 -7.40 -7.13 -4.81
CA HIS A 75 -8.81 -7.00 -4.47
C HIS A 75 -8.96 -5.91 -3.40
N ILE A 76 -9.40 -4.72 -3.83
CA ILE A 76 -9.40 -3.51 -3.00
C ILE A 76 -10.82 -3.17 -2.59
N SER A 77 -11.04 -2.98 -1.29
CA SER A 77 -12.29 -2.46 -0.73
C SER A 77 -12.03 -1.14 -0.02
N ILE A 78 -12.85 -0.13 -0.31
CA ILE A 78 -12.79 1.20 0.28
C ILE A 78 -13.86 1.33 1.35
N PHE A 79 -13.46 1.83 2.51
CA PHE A 79 -14.36 2.07 3.62
C PHE A 79 -14.25 3.50 4.16
N GLN A 80 -15.38 4.06 4.56
CA GLN A 80 -15.47 5.29 5.33
C GLN A 80 -15.45 4.97 6.83
N TYR A 81 -14.49 5.53 7.57
CA TYR A 81 -14.39 5.50 9.02
C TYR A 81 -14.39 6.92 9.57
N GLY A 82 -15.53 7.38 10.07
CA GLY A 82 -15.71 8.80 10.44
C GLY A 82 -15.53 9.71 9.22
N ASN A 83 -14.58 10.64 9.29
CA ASN A 83 -14.23 11.55 8.19
C ASN A 83 -13.03 11.08 7.36
N LYS A 84 -12.60 9.82 7.52
CA LYS A 84 -11.44 9.26 6.82
C LYS A 84 -11.85 8.11 5.92
N GLU A 85 -11.21 8.04 4.77
CA GLU A 85 -11.22 6.86 3.89
C GLU A 85 -10.10 5.91 4.32
N ILE A 86 -10.41 4.63 4.43
CA ILE A 86 -9.47 3.56 4.77
C ILE A 86 -9.64 2.40 3.79
N LYS A 87 -8.58 1.62 3.55
CA LYS A 87 -8.59 0.58 2.51
C LYS A 87 -8.38 -0.81 3.10
N ALA A 88 -8.79 -1.82 2.33
CA ALA A 88 -8.42 -3.21 2.54
C ALA A 88 -8.01 -3.83 1.21
N GLU A 89 -6.75 -4.22 1.12
CA GLU A 89 -6.20 -4.98 0.00
C GLU A 89 -6.22 -6.46 0.34
N ASN A 90 -7.42 -7.02 0.48
CA ASN A 90 -7.61 -8.41 0.89
C ASN A 90 -8.83 -9.01 0.19
N LYS A 91 -8.60 -10.10 -0.56
CA LYS A 91 -9.63 -10.81 -1.30
C LYS A 91 -10.75 -11.35 -0.41
N ASP A 92 -10.43 -11.88 0.77
CA ASP A 92 -11.42 -12.42 1.68
C ASP A 92 -12.37 -11.32 2.20
N ILE A 93 -11.84 -10.11 2.41
CA ILE A 93 -12.64 -8.94 2.79
C ILE A 93 -13.50 -8.49 1.61
N TYR A 94 -12.90 -8.36 0.42
CA TYR A 94 -13.59 -7.97 -0.81
C TYR A 94 -14.80 -8.86 -1.13
N ASP A 95 -14.66 -10.17 -0.94
CA ASP A 95 -15.71 -11.16 -1.19
C ASP A 95 -16.81 -11.12 -0.10
N GLN A 96 -16.46 -10.76 1.14
CA GLN A 96 -17.41 -10.65 2.26
C GLN A 96 -18.25 -9.36 2.25
N VAL A 97 -17.69 -8.25 1.75
CA VAL A 97 -18.34 -6.93 1.85
C VAL A 97 -19.14 -6.56 0.60
N LYS A 98 -20.18 -5.78 0.81
CA LYS A 98 -21.02 -5.17 -0.22
C LYS A 98 -20.93 -3.66 -0.09
N VAL A 99 -20.97 -2.99 -1.24
CA VAL A 99 -21.04 -1.52 -1.31
C VAL A 99 -22.33 -1.05 -0.66
N ASP A 100 -22.30 0.13 -0.05
CA ASP A 100 -23.39 0.76 0.69
C ASP A 100 -23.86 -0.03 1.92
N LYS A 101 -22.97 -0.84 2.52
CA LYS A 101 -23.23 -1.57 3.77
C LYS A 101 -22.27 -1.19 4.87
N GLN A 102 -22.77 -1.28 6.10
CA GLN A 102 -22.00 -1.00 7.30
C GLN A 102 -21.51 -2.29 7.95
N TYR A 103 -20.28 -2.27 8.43
CA TYR A 103 -19.62 -3.41 9.03
C TYR A 103 -18.94 -2.99 10.33
N ASN A 104 -19.01 -3.86 11.34
CA ASN A 104 -18.08 -3.79 12.46
C ASN A 104 -16.80 -4.53 12.05
N VAL A 105 -15.67 -3.86 12.14
CA VAL A 105 -14.38 -4.35 11.63
C VAL A 105 -13.27 -4.17 12.65
N LYS A 106 -12.22 -4.95 12.49
CA LYS A 106 -10.95 -4.73 13.18
C LYS A 106 -10.05 -3.89 12.27
N ILE A 107 -9.66 -2.71 12.76
CA ILE A 107 -8.79 -1.76 12.06
C ILE A 107 -7.41 -1.86 12.70
N GLU A 108 -6.39 -2.00 11.86
CA GLU A 108 -5.00 -1.81 12.25
C GLU A 108 -4.61 -0.34 12.06
N ILE A 109 -3.98 0.23 13.07
CA ILE A 109 -3.42 1.57 13.03
C ILE A 109 -1.91 1.41 13.08
N THR A 110 -1.26 1.75 11.97
CA THR A 110 0.19 1.77 11.86
C THR A 110 0.67 3.17 12.14
N THR A 111 1.26 3.39 13.32
CA THR A 111 1.84 4.69 13.71
C THR A 111 3.34 4.67 13.44
N TYR A 112 3.80 5.51 12.51
CA TYR A 112 5.22 5.68 12.20
C TYR A 112 5.90 6.61 13.21
N LYS A 113 7.23 6.56 13.29
CA LYS A 113 8.04 7.39 14.20
C LYS A 113 7.84 8.90 14.04
N ASP A 114 7.48 9.36 12.85
CA ASP A 114 7.19 10.77 12.57
C ASP A 114 5.77 11.21 12.99
N GLY A 115 4.99 10.29 13.55
CA GLY A 115 3.61 10.52 14.01
C GLY A 115 2.54 10.30 12.94
N THR A 116 2.93 9.98 11.71
CA THR A 116 1.99 9.60 10.64
C THR A 116 1.25 8.32 11.04
N LYS A 117 -0.04 8.23 10.70
CA LYS A 117 -0.88 7.07 11.01
C LYS A 117 -1.57 6.58 9.74
N ASP A 118 -1.34 5.32 9.42
CA ASP A 118 -2.09 4.60 8.40
C ASP A 118 -3.14 3.71 9.07
N TYR A 119 -4.24 3.49 8.37
CA TYR A 119 -5.40 2.76 8.86
C TYR A 119 -5.81 1.73 7.82
N ASP A 120 -5.76 0.46 8.19
CA ASP A 120 -6.11 -0.65 7.31
C ASP A 120 -7.17 -1.54 7.96
N VAL A 121 -8.13 -2.00 7.16
CA VAL A 121 -9.13 -2.95 7.66
C VAL A 121 -8.57 -4.36 7.59
N MET A 122 -8.31 -4.94 8.76
CA MET A 122 -7.71 -6.28 8.88
C MET A 122 -8.72 -7.41 8.78
N LYS A 123 -9.94 -7.19 9.30
CA LYS A 123 -10.97 -8.23 9.32
C LYS A 123 -12.36 -7.65 9.50
N ILE A 124 -13.33 -8.22 8.79
CA ILE A 124 -14.75 -8.01 9.06
C ILE A 124 -15.20 -8.87 10.26
N ILE A 125 -15.76 -8.23 11.28
CA ILE A 125 -16.29 -8.92 12.47
C ILE A 125 -17.76 -9.31 12.25
N SER A 126 -18.57 -8.36 11.77
CA SER A 126 -19.99 -8.59 11.47
C SER A 126 -20.56 -7.50 10.57
N GLU A 127 -21.58 -7.84 9.80
CA GLU A 127 -22.42 -6.87 9.07
C GLU A 127 -23.42 -6.23 10.03
N ILE A 128 -23.52 -4.90 9.98
CA ILE A 128 -24.51 -4.14 10.75
C ILE A 128 -25.78 -4.07 9.91
N LYS A 129 -26.82 -4.75 10.37
CA LYS A 129 -28.15 -4.64 9.78
C LYS A 129 -28.71 -3.28 10.16
N GLU A 130 -28.95 -2.43 9.17
CA GLU A 130 -29.73 -1.22 9.35
C GLU A 130 -31.14 -1.62 9.83
N LYS A 131 -31.60 -0.93 10.87
CA LYS A 131 -32.90 -1.17 11.53
C LYS A 131 -34.04 -0.56 10.76
#